data_AF-A0A7Y1XXJ0-F1
#
_entry.id   AF-A0A7Y1XXJ0-F1
#
_cell.length_a   1.000
_cell.length_b   1.000
_cell.length_c   1.000
_cell.angle_alpha   90.00
_cell.angle_beta   90.00
_cell.angle_gamma   90.00
#
_symmetry.space_group_name_H-M   'P 1'
#
loop_
_entity.id
_entity.type
_entity.pdbx_description
1 polymer ?
#
loop_
_entity_poly.entity_id
_entity_poly.type
_entity_poly.pdbx_seq_one_letter_code
_entity_poly.pdbx_strand_id
1 'polypeptide(L)'
;LAVKDPRFCLTYGGWSRHAAVEGLVVALRHPAASVASLRKRNRLPTNIGHRFWRWHMEAILPHIDGGTLLIRQDRLTGPESESEIAHIRAWCAARGIDASGETTDIVDPNLVHHQPDDSAVPPESLNVWRRLVEAATGEA
;
A
#
# COMPACT_ATOMS: atom_id res chain seq x y z
N LEU A 1 -12.83 3.63 14.67
CA LEU A 1 -13.47 3.03 13.47
C LEU A 1 -12.46 3.05 12.34
N ALA A 2 -12.20 1.92 11.68
CA ALA A 2 -11.34 1.89 10.49
C ALA A 2 -12.21 1.80 9.23
N VAL A 3 -11.88 2.60 8.21
CA VAL A 3 -12.55 2.56 6.90
C VAL A 3 -11.51 2.19 5.86
N LYS A 4 -11.82 1.18 5.03
CA LYS A 4 -10.96 0.73 3.94
C LYS A 4 -11.72 0.79 2.63
N ASP A 5 -11.27 1.65 1.72
CA ASP A 5 -11.73 1.69 0.33
C ASP A 5 -10.59 2.18 -0.58
N PRO A 6 -10.25 1.48 -1.68
CA PRO A 6 -9.19 1.95 -2.59
C PRO A 6 -9.41 3.38 -3.11
N ARG A 7 -10.66 3.83 -3.25
CA ARG A 7 -11.03 5.18 -3.71
C ARG A 7 -10.65 6.27 -2.70
N PHE A 8 -10.30 5.92 -1.46
CA PHE A 8 -9.73 6.90 -0.52
C PHE A 8 -8.44 7.50 -1.07
N CYS A 9 -7.66 6.79 -1.88
CA CYS A 9 -6.49 7.39 -2.52
C CYS A 9 -6.84 8.65 -3.33
N LEU A 10 -8.02 8.66 -3.96
CA LEU A 10 -8.51 9.75 -4.81
C LEU A 10 -9.29 10.81 -4.03
N THR A 11 -9.90 10.42 -2.91
CA THR A 11 -10.87 11.24 -2.19
C THR A 11 -10.37 11.71 -0.82
N TYR A 12 -9.20 11.25 -0.37
CA TYR A 12 -8.64 11.57 0.94
C TYR A 12 -8.59 13.08 1.18
N GLY A 13 -8.08 13.86 0.23
CA GLY A 13 -8.00 15.32 0.38
C GLY A 13 -9.35 16.03 0.56
N GLY A 14 -10.47 15.40 0.15
CA GLY A 14 -11.82 15.86 0.47
C GLY A 14 -12.26 15.40 1.85
N TRP A 15 -12.09 14.11 2.16
CA TRP A 15 -12.47 13.54 3.44
C TRP A 15 -11.73 14.15 4.63
N SER A 16 -10.42 14.42 4.50
CA SER A 16 -9.61 15.01 5.57
C SER A 16 -10.05 16.42 5.97
N ARG A 17 -10.83 17.11 5.12
CA ARG A 17 -11.42 18.42 5.44
C ARG A 17 -12.72 18.33 6.23
N HIS A 18 -13.39 17.18 6.18
CA HIS A 18 -14.74 16.99 6.75
C HIS A 18 -14.79 15.93 7.86
N ALA A 19 -13.74 15.12 8.01
CA ALA A 19 -13.60 14.11 9.04
C ALA A 19 -12.27 14.27 9.77
N ALA A 20 -12.29 14.03 11.09
CA ALA A 20 -11.07 13.94 11.89
C ALA A 20 -10.37 12.61 11.58
N VAL A 21 -9.53 12.59 10.55
CA VAL A 21 -8.74 11.41 10.18
C VAL A 21 -7.50 11.34 11.06
N GLU A 22 -7.51 10.44 12.05
CA GLU A 22 -6.44 10.27 13.06
C GLU A 22 -5.23 9.48 12.55
N GLY A 23 -5.37 8.78 11.43
CA GLY A 23 -4.30 7.99 10.86
C GLY A 23 -4.58 7.62 9.41
N LEU A 24 -3.53 7.64 8.60
CA LEU A 24 -3.54 7.15 7.23
C LEU A 24 -2.70 5.88 7.14
N VAL A 25 -3.29 4.83 6.57
CA VAL A 25 -2.60 3.57 6.28
C VAL A 25 -2.68 3.32 4.78
N VAL A 26 -1.53 3.18 4.12
CA VAL A 26 -1.44 2.92 2.69
C VAL A 26 -0.76 1.57 2.46
N ALA A 27 -1.50 0.63 1.87
CA ALA A 27 -0.95 -0.65 1.46
C ALA A 27 -0.27 -0.51 0.09
N LEU A 28 1.03 -0.75 0.06
CA LEU A 28 1.90 -0.69 -1.10
C LEU A 28 2.07 -2.09 -1.70
N ARG A 29 1.81 -2.19 -3.00
CA ARG A 29 2.06 -3.39 -3.79
C ARG A 29 2.69 -2.98 -5.11
N HIS A 30 3.71 -3.73 -5.53
CA HIS A 30 4.39 -3.50 -6.80
C HIS A 30 3.39 -3.32 -7.97
N PRO A 31 3.58 -2.33 -8.86
CA PRO A 31 2.66 -2.05 -9.95
C PRO A 31 2.38 -3.29 -10.83
N ALA A 32 3.41 -4.05 -11.22
CA ALA A 32 3.22 -5.27 -12.01
C ALA A 32 2.29 -6.29 -11.33
N ALA A 33 2.48 -6.53 -10.02
CA ALA A 33 1.68 -7.48 -9.26
C ALA A 33 0.23 -6.99 -9.07
N SER A 34 0.05 -5.68 -8.85
CA SER A 34 -1.27 -5.06 -8.79
C SER A 34 -2.03 -5.21 -10.11
N VAL A 35 -1.37 -4.90 -11.23
CA VAL A 35 -1.97 -5.00 -12.57
C VAL A 35 -2.27 -6.44 -12.95
N ALA A 36 -1.37 -7.39 -12.66
CA ALA A 36 -1.62 -8.81 -12.86
C ALA A 36 -2.88 -9.28 -12.09
N SER A 37 -3.04 -8.83 -10.84
CA SER A 37 -4.21 -9.14 -10.02
C SER A 37 -5.50 -8.53 -10.59
N LEU A 38 -5.46 -7.26 -11.00
CA LEU A 38 -6.59 -6.56 -11.64
C LEU A 38 -6.98 -7.21 -12.97
N ARG A 39 -6.00 -7.61 -13.79
CA ARG A 39 -6.26 -8.33 -15.04
C ARG A 39 -6.94 -9.67 -14.78
N LYS A 40 -6.46 -10.44 -13.80
CA LYS A 40 -7.05 -11.75 -13.43
C LYS A 40 -8.48 -11.61 -12.91
N ARG A 41 -8.75 -10.63 -12.03
CA ARG A 41 -10.03 -10.49 -11.34
C ARG A 41 -11.08 -9.69 -12.12
N ASN A 42 -10.66 -8.62 -12.78
CA ASN A 42 -11.54 -7.63 -13.38
C ASN A 42 -11.40 -7.57 -14.91
N ARG A 43 -10.51 -8.39 -15.50
CA ARG A 43 -10.21 -8.40 -16.95
C ARG A 43 -9.77 -7.03 -17.48
N LEU A 44 -9.17 -6.23 -16.61
CA LEU A 44 -8.62 -4.93 -17.02
C LEU A 44 -7.41 -5.13 -17.93
N PRO A 45 -7.36 -4.47 -19.11
CA PRO A 45 -6.17 -4.45 -19.94
C PRO A 45 -4.96 -3.91 -19.18
N THR A 46 -3.76 -4.47 -19.42
CA THR A 46 -2.53 -4.13 -18.69
C THR A 46 -2.22 -2.62 -18.72
N ASN A 47 -2.35 -1.98 -19.89
CA ASN A 47 -2.12 -0.54 -20.04
C ASN A 47 -3.10 0.30 -19.19
N ILE A 48 -4.38 -0.09 -19.13
CA ILE A 48 -5.38 0.55 -18.27
C ILE A 48 -5.08 0.27 -16.80
N GLY A 49 -4.64 -0.94 -16.47
CA GLY A 49 -4.24 -1.31 -15.11
C GLY A 49 -3.11 -0.44 -14.57
N HIS A 50 -2.05 -0.21 -15.35
CA HIS A 50 -0.95 0.66 -14.92
C HIS A 50 -1.37 2.12 -14.75
N ARG A 51 -2.20 2.64 -15.67
CA ARG A 51 -2.77 3.98 -15.54
C ARG A 51 -3.65 4.10 -14.30
N PHE A 52 -4.50 3.11 -14.05
CA PHE A 52 -5.38 3.05 -12.90
C PHE A 52 -4.61 3.01 -11.58
N TRP A 53 -3.60 2.13 -11.49
CA TRP A 53 -2.72 2.04 -10.32
C TRP A 53 -1.99 3.37 -10.09
N ARG A 54 -1.38 3.93 -11.14
CA ARG A 54 -0.61 5.18 -11.05
C ARG A 54 -1.49 6.34 -10.59
N TRP A 55 -2.69 6.47 -11.16
CA TRP A 55 -3.64 7.52 -10.79
C TRP A 55 -3.99 7.49 -9.29
N HIS A 56 -4.18 6.31 -8.71
CA HIS A 56 -4.44 6.18 -7.27
C HIS A 56 -3.21 6.55 -6.44
N MET A 57 -2.05 6.04 -6.81
CA MET A 57 -0.82 6.25 -6.08
C MET A 57 -0.34 7.71 -6.14
N GLU A 58 -0.42 8.35 -7.30
CA GLU A 58 -0.12 9.78 -7.46
C GLU A 58 -1.08 10.67 -6.66
N ALA A 59 -2.35 10.28 -6.53
CA ALA A 59 -3.33 11.06 -5.79
C ALA A 59 -3.11 11.01 -4.27
N ILE A 60 -2.67 9.87 -3.73
CA ILE A 60 -2.42 9.75 -2.29
C ILE A 60 -1.03 10.25 -1.88
N LEU A 61 -0.06 10.23 -2.80
CA LEU A 61 1.34 10.57 -2.51
C LEU A 61 1.55 11.94 -1.82
N PRO A 62 0.86 13.04 -2.20
CA PRO A 62 1.00 14.34 -1.53
C PRO A 62 0.46 14.36 -0.09
N HIS A 63 -0.27 13.33 0.32
CA HIS A 63 -0.86 13.19 1.65
C HIS A 63 -0.07 12.25 2.57
N ILE A 64 0.97 11.61 2.04
CA ILE A 64 1.87 10.78 2.83
C ILE A 64 2.81 11.69 3.62
N ASP A 65 2.85 11.50 4.92
CA ASP A 65 3.66 12.23 5.88
C ASP A 65 4.29 11.30 6.93
N GLY A 66 5.03 11.85 7.90
CA GLY A 66 5.64 11.08 8.98
C GLY A 66 4.66 10.38 9.93
N GLY A 67 3.37 10.71 9.86
CA GLY A 67 2.30 10.01 10.60
C GLY A 67 1.69 8.84 9.82
N THR A 68 1.97 8.72 8.53
CA THR A 68 1.36 7.73 7.64
C THR A 68 2.03 6.36 7.81
N LEU A 69 1.24 5.30 7.99
CA LEU A 69 1.73 3.93 7.94
C LEU A 69 1.75 3.42 6.51
N LEU A 70 2.94 3.15 5.98
CA LEU A 70 3.13 2.53 4.67
C LEU A 70 3.41 1.05 4.87
N ILE A 71 2.51 0.19 4.39
CA ILE A 71 2.62 -1.27 4.53
C ILE A 71 3.07 -1.87 3.21
N ARG A 72 4.24 -2.48 3.17
CA ARG A 72 4.78 -3.18 2.00
C ARG A 72 4.26 -4.62 1.96
N GLN A 73 3.38 -4.91 1.01
CA GLN A 73 2.80 -6.25 0.88
C GLN A 73 3.89 -7.32 0.71
N ASP A 74 4.90 -7.04 -0.11
CA ASP A 74 6.01 -7.95 -0.39
C ASP A 74 6.83 -8.26 0.87
N ARG A 75 7.01 -7.28 1.77
CA ARG A 75 7.64 -7.51 3.08
C ARG A 75 6.73 -8.30 4.00
N LEU A 76 5.46 -7.91 4.08
CA LEU A 76 4.46 -8.53 4.95
C LEU A 76 4.31 -10.03 4.65
N THR A 77 4.41 -10.45 3.39
CA THR A 77 4.31 -11.86 2.98
C THR A 77 5.67 -12.54 2.76
N GLY A 78 6.77 -11.82 2.95
CA GLY A 78 8.12 -12.27 2.65
C GLY A 78 8.93 -12.63 3.90
N PRO A 79 10.26 -12.82 3.75
CA PRO A 79 11.17 -13.08 4.87
C PRO A 79 11.19 -11.95 5.92
N GLU A 80 10.81 -10.73 5.52
CA GLU A 80 10.75 -9.56 6.40
C GLU A 80 9.41 -9.42 7.16
N SER A 81 8.53 -10.41 7.08
CA SER A 81 7.16 -10.33 7.63
C SER A 81 7.09 -9.99 9.11
N GLU A 82 7.96 -10.58 9.93
CA GLU A 82 8.03 -10.28 11.37
C GLU A 82 8.39 -8.81 11.63
N SER A 83 9.32 -8.26 10.86
CA SER A 83 9.73 -6.86 10.95
C SER A 83 8.59 -5.92 10.52
N GLU A 84 7.90 -6.26 9.43
CA GLU A 84 6.76 -5.49 8.94
C GLU A 84 5.59 -5.52 9.95
N ILE A 85 5.32 -6.67 10.58
CA ILE A 85 4.31 -6.81 11.64
C ILE A 85 4.70 -5.99 12.88
N ALA A 86 5.98 -6.02 13.28
CA ALA A 86 6.48 -5.22 14.39
C ALA A 86 6.33 -3.71 14.11
N HIS A 87 6.60 -3.27 12.88
CA HIS A 87 6.36 -1.88 12.45
C HIS A 87 4.88 -1.49 12.56
N ILE A 88 3.96 -2.31 12.05
CA ILE A 88 2.52 -2.08 12.16
C ILE A 88 2.11 -1.97 13.65
N ARG A 89 2.59 -2.89 14.50
CA ARG A 89 2.31 -2.87 15.94
C ARG A 89 2.82 -1.61 16.63
N ALA A 90 4.04 -1.17 16.30
CA ALA A 90 4.60 0.07 16.84
C ALA A 90 3.77 1.30 16.44
N TRP A 91 3.33 1.37 15.17
CA TRP A 91 2.47 2.46 14.69
C TRP A 91 1.11 2.48 15.39
N CYS A 92 0.52 1.31 15.64
CA CYS A 92 -0.72 1.17 16.41
C CYS A 92 -0.54 1.60 17.87
N ALA A 93 0.53 1.13 18.53
CA ALA A 93 0.81 1.45 19.93
C ALA A 93 1.02 2.96 20.15
N ALA A 94 1.71 3.64 19.24
CA ALA A 94 1.89 5.10 19.26
C ALA A 94 0.56 5.88 19.19
N ARG A 95 -0.54 5.22 18.81
CA ARG A 95 -1.90 5.79 18.70
C ARG A 95 -2.87 5.22 19.73
N GLY A 96 -2.39 4.44 20.69
CA GLY A 96 -3.24 3.77 21.69
C GLY A 96 -4.16 2.71 21.09
N ILE A 97 -3.84 2.19 19.91
CA ILE A 97 -4.56 1.08 19.27
C ILE A 97 -3.97 -0.22 19.77
N ASP A 98 -4.79 -1.05 20.42
CA ASP A 98 -4.40 -2.40 20.81
C ASP A 98 -4.28 -3.32 19.59
N ALA A 99 -3.06 -3.74 19.30
CA ALA A 99 -2.70 -4.65 18.21
C ALA A 99 -2.03 -5.94 18.76
N SER A 100 -2.39 -6.34 19.99
CA SER A 100 -1.85 -7.52 20.68
C SER A 100 -2.37 -8.86 20.15
N GLY A 101 -3.37 -8.85 19.27
CA GLY A 101 -3.94 -10.06 18.68
C GLY A 101 -2.94 -10.90 17.87
N GLU A 102 -3.25 -12.19 17.74
CA GLU A 102 -2.50 -13.13 16.92
C GLU A 102 -2.59 -12.77 15.43
N THR A 103 -1.46 -12.82 14.73
CA THR A 103 -1.35 -12.48 13.30
C THR A 103 -1.31 -13.69 12.38
N THR A 104 -1.32 -14.89 12.95
CA THR A 104 -1.02 -16.18 12.30
C THR A 104 -1.95 -16.51 11.13
N ASP A 105 -3.19 -15.99 11.14
CA ASP A 105 -4.18 -16.21 10.08
C ASP A 105 -4.48 -14.95 9.23
N ILE A 106 -3.78 -13.84 9.48
CA ILE A 106 -4.06 -12.55 8.81
C ILE A 106 -3.22 -12.39 7.55
N VAL A 107 -2.01 -12.94 7.55
CA VAL A 107 -1.09 -12.92 6.41
C VAL A 107 -1.12 -14.29 5.75
N ASP A 108 -1.67 -14.36 4.54
CA ASP A 108 -1.62 -15.58 3.72
C ASP A 108 -0.51 -15.44 2.66
N PRO A 109 0.64 -16.15 2.84
CA PRO A 109 1.73 -16.12 1.87
C PRO A 109 1.31 -16.66 0.50
N ASN A 110 0.26 -17.49 0.44
CA ASN A 110 -0.22 -18.06 -0.82
C ASN A 110 -0.89 -17.01 -1.70
N LEU A 111 -1.23 -15.82 -1.19
CA LEU A 111 -1.74 -14.70 -2.00
C LEU A 111 -0.66 -14.02 -2.86
N VAL A 112 0.61 -14.40 -2.69
CA VAL A 112 1.74 -13.94 -3.50
C VAL A 112 1.94 -14.87 -4.69
N HIS A 113 1.28 -14.56 -5.80
CA HIS A 113 1.36 -15.39 -7.01
C HIS A 113 2.40 -14.94 -8.03
N HIS A 114 3.02 -13.76 -7.83
CA HIS A 114 3.85 -13.12 -8.85
C HIS A 114 5.09 -12.48 -8.22
N GLN A 115 6.26 -12.89 -8.70
CA GLN A 115 7.46 -12.07 -8.56
C GLN A 115 7.30 -10.83 -9.46
N PRO A 116 7.48 -9.63 -8.91
CA PRO A 116 7.40 -8.42 -9.70
C PRO A 116 8.53 -8.34 -10.73
N ASP A 117 8.16 -7.92 -11.94
CA ASP A 117 9.09 -7.68 -13.06
C ASP A 117 8.98 -6.21 -13.47
N ASP A 118 10.03 -5.44 -13.21
CA ASP A 118 10.13 -4.01 -13.54
C ASP A 118 10.07 -3.76 -15.05
N SER A 119 10.54 -4.71 -15.88
CA SER A 119 10.55 -4.56 -17.34
C SER A 119 9.13 -4.51 -17.93
N ALA A 120 8.16 -5.06 -17.21
CA ALA A 120 6.75 -5.04 -17.58
C ALA A 120 6.01 -3.77 -17.13
N VAL A 121 6.68 -2.85 -16.41
CA VAL A 121 6.07 -1.65 -15.82
C VAL A 121 6.42 -0.42 -16.65
N PRO A 122 5.42 0.41 -17.05
CA PRO A 122 5.70 1.70 -17.67
C PRO A 122 6.59 2.59 -16.80
N PRO A 123 7.58 3.32 -17.36
CA PRO A 123 8.53 4.12 -16.58
C PRO A 123 7.87 5.09 -15.60
N GLU A 124 6.75 5.70 -15.98
CA GLU A 124 5.99 6.61 -15.12
C GLU A 124 5.40 5.93 -13.88
N SER A 125 4.92 4.69 -14.00
CA SER A 125 4.43 3.91 -12.86
C SER A 125 5.60 3.48 -11.97
N LEU A 126 6.74 3.13 -12.58
CA LEU A 126 7.92 2.71 -11.82
C LEU A 126 8.53 3.87 -11.02
N ASN A 127 8.52 5.08 -11.56
CA ASN A 127 8.95 6.29 -10.85
C ASN A 127 8.09 6.55 -9.59
N VAL A 128 6.77 6.43 -9.72
CA VAL A 128 5.85 6.56 -8.57
C VAL A 128 6.10 5.45 -7.54
N TRP A 129 6.35 4.23 -8.00
CA TRP A 129 6.70 3.12 -7.11
C TRP A 129 7.95 3.40 -6.29
N ARG A 130 9.04 3.87 -6.92
CA ARG A 130 10.29 4.20 -6.22
C ARG A 130 10.07 5.25 -5.13
N ARG A 131 9.36 6.34 -5.44
CA ARG A 131 9.03 7.39 -4.46
C ARG A 131 8.24 6.87 -3.26
N LEU A 132 7.30 5.95 -3.50
CA LEU A 132 6.53 5.32 -2.42
C LEU A 132 7.39 4.37 -1.57
N VAL A 133 8.34 3.66 -2.19
CA VAL A 133 9.27 2.78 -1.50
C VAL A 133 10.25 3.59 -0.65
N GLU A 134 10.83 4.66 -1.18
CA GLU A 134 11.71 5.60 -0.46
C GLU A 134 10.98 6.18 0.75
N ALA A 135 9.73 6.63 0.57
CA ALA A 135 8.89 7.12 1.67
C ALA A 135 8.62 6.04 2.74
N ALA A 136 8.58 4.76 2.36
CA ALA A 136 8.34 3.63 3.28
C ALA A 136 9.60 3.15 4.01
N THR A 137 10.79 3.37 3.45
CA THR A 137 12.07 3.00 4.10
C THR A 137 12.64 4.12 4.95
N GLY A 138 12.18 5.37 4.77
CA GLY A 138 12.75 6.53 5.46
C GLY A 138 14.12 6.94 4.90
N GLU A 139 14.50 6.41 3.75
CA GLU A 139 15.73 6.74 3.02
C GLU A 139 15.41 7.85 2.03
N ALA A 140 15.42 9.10 2.50
CA ALA A 140 15.31 10.31 1.67
C ALA A 140 16.65 11.07 1.64
#